data_AF-A0A151SBM0-F1
#
_entry.id   AF-A0A151SBM0-F1
#
_cell.length_a   1.000
_cell.length_b   1.000
_cell.length_c   1.000
_cell.angle_alpha   90.00
_cell.angle_beta   90.00
_cell.angle_gamma   90.00
#
_symmetry.space_group_name_H-M   'P 1'
#
loop_
_entity.id
_entity.type
_entity.pdbx_description
1 polymer ?
#
loop_
_entity_poly.entity_id
_entity_poly.type
_entity_poly.pdbx_seq_one_letter_code
_entity_poly.pdbx_strand_id
1 'polypeptide(L)' 'MNWACEKGGADCSKIQVNQPCYLPNTMRDHASYVFNNYYQRYKHKGGSCYFNSAAITTDLDPSHGSCKYELLP' A
#
# COMPACT_ATOMS: atom_id res chain seq x y z
N MET A 1 -4.81 3.74 -8.91
CA MET A 1 -3.97 2.60 -8.47
C MET A 1 -2.86 2.30 -9.48
N ASN A 2 -3.16 2.20 -10.79
CA ASN A 2 -2.17 1.89 -11.83
C ASN A 2 -0.90 2.74 -11.78
N TRP A 3 -1.02 4.05 -11.54
CA TRP A 3 0.17 4.91 -11.43
C TRP A 3 1.14 4.47 -10.33
N ALA A 4 0.65 4.08 -9.15
CA ALA A 4 1.52 3.67 -8.05
C ALA A 4 2.17 2.31 -8.31
N CYS A 5 1.44 1.37 -8.93
CA CYS A 5 1.94 0.06 -9.32
C CYS A 5 2.97 0.12 -10.46
N GLU A 6 2.77 1.03 -11.41
CA GLU A 6 3.59 1.13 -12.62
C GLU A 6 4.73 2.13 -12.45
N LYS A 7 4.38 3.41 -12.20
CA LYS A 7 5.34 4.52 -12.13
C LYS A 7 5.83 4.80 -10.71
N GLY A 8 4.99 4.51 -9.72
CA GLY A 8 5.32 4.71 -8.32
C GLY A 8 6.21 3.62 -7.74
N GLY A 9 6.42 2.49 -8.42
CA GLY A 9 7.28 1.41 -7.92
C GLY A 9 6.72 0.68 -6.69
N ALA A 10 5.41 0.80 -6.44
CA ALA A 10 4.72 0.01 -5.43
C ALA A 10 4.49 -1.42 -5.95
N ASP A 11 4.67 -2.42 -5.09
CA ASP A 11 4.35 -3.80 -5.43
C ASP A 11 2.85 -4.07 -5.27
N CYS A 12 2.16 -4.21 -6.41
CA CYS A 12 0.74 -4.51 -6.48
C CYS A 12 0.44 -6.00 -6.71
N SER A 13 1.45 -6.88 -6.62
CA SER A 13 1.26 -8.32 -6.77
C SER A 13 0.31 -8.87 -5.71
N LYS A 14 0.43 -8.45 -4.44
CA LYS A 14 -0.35 -9.04 -3.33
C LYS A 14 -1.83 -8.62 -3.29
N ILE A 15 -2.24 -7.65 -4.08
CA ILE A 15 -3.64 -7.19 -4.21
C ILE A 15 -4.34 -7.76 -5.44
N GLN A 16 -3.69 -8.60 -6.24
CA GLN A 16 -4.31 -9.24 -7.40
C GLN A 16 -5.29 -10.35 -6.98
N VAL A 17 -6.15 -10.78 -7.90
CA VAL A 17 -7.05 -11.90 -7.68
C VAL A 17 -6.26 -13.13 -7.19
N ASN A 18 -6.79 -13.83 -6.19
CA ASN A 18 -6.17 -14.97 -5.50
C ASN A 18 -4.93 -14.64 -4.65
N GLN A 19 -4.68 -13.37 -4.34
CA GLN A 19 -3.55 -12.97 -3.50
C GLN A 19 -3.98 -12.60 -2.07
N PRO A 20 -3.06 -12.64 -1.10
CA PRO A 20 -3.39 -12.53 0.32
C PRO A 20 -4.10 -11.23 0.71
N CYS A 21 -3.83 -10.12 0.00
CA CYS A 21 -4.41 -8.81 0.24
C CYS A 21 -5.49 -8.43 -0.79
N TYR A 22 -6.04 -9.41 -1.51
CA TYR A 22 -7.15 -9.15 -2.42
C TYR A 22 -8.45 -8.81 -1.69
N LEU A 23 -8.70 -9.45 -0.55
CA LEU A 23 -9.89 -9.20 0.26
C LEU A 23 -9.54 -8.30 1.45
N PRO A 24 -10.39 -7.29 1.76
CA PRO A 24 -11.63 -6.93 1.07
C PRO A 24 -11.34 -6.38 -0.34
N ASN A 25 -12.12 -6.81 -1.35
CA ASN A 25 -11.96 -6.34 -2.73
C ASN A 25 -12.62 -4.97 -2.90
N THR A 26 -12.11 -3.98 -2.16
CA THR A 26 -12.50 -2.58 -2.31
C THR A 26 -11.31 -1.77 -2.81
N MET A 27 -11.63 -0.72 -3.57
CA MET A 27 -10.62 0.24 -4.02
C MET A 27 -9.87 0.89 -2.86
N ARG A 28 -10.51 1.07 -1.70
CA ARG A 28 -9.89 1.68 -0.52
C ARG A 28 -8.84 0.75 0.10
N ASP A 29 -9.16 -0.54 0.27
CA ASP A 29 -8.25 -1.53 0.86
C ASP A 29 -7.04 -1.76 -0.04
N HIS A 30 -7.26 -1.92 -1.35
CA HIS A 30 -6.18 -2.04 -2.32
C HIS A 30 -5.31 -0.78 -2.36
N ALA A 31 -5.92 0.41 -2.35
CA ALA A 31 -5.18 1.66 -2.31
C ALA A 31 -4.35 1.78 -1.02
N SER A 32 -4.90 1.41 0.14
CA SER A 32 -4.21 1.45 1.43
C SER A 32 -2.94 0.58 1.40
N TYR A 33 -3.02 -0.65 0.88
CA TYR A 33 -1.87 -1.54 0.74
C TYR A 33 -0.80 -0.95 -0.19
N VAL A 34 -1.21 -0.45 -1.36
CA VAL A 34 -0.31 0.11 -2.37
C VAL A 34 0.36 1.39 -1.86
N PHE A 35 -0.37 2.26 -1.18
CA PHE A 35 0.16 3.48 -0.59
C PHE A 35 1.14 3.19 0.54
N ASN A 36 0.85 2.18 1.38
CA ASN A 36 1.82 1.75 2.39
C ASN A 36 3.11 1.26 1.73
N ASN A 37 3.01 0.37 0.74
CA ASN A 37 4.21 -0.15 0.05
C ASN A 37 5.03 0.98 -0.59
N TYR A 38 4.38 1.90 -1.29
CA TYR A 38 5.03 3.10 -1.83
C TYR A 38 5.71 3.92 -0.73
N TYR A 39 4.96 4.29 0.31
CA TYR A 39 5.48 5.14 1.38
C TYR A 39 6.70 4.52 2.06
N GLN A 40 6.65 3.24 2.39
CA GLN A 40 7.78 2.53 3.01
C GLN A 40 9.02 2.50 2.11
N ARG A 41 8.80 2.42 0.78
CA ARG A 41 9.88 2.40 -0.21
C ARG A 41 10.50 3.77 -0.48
N TYR A 42 9.78 4.87 -0.23
CA TYR A 42 10.25 6.23 -0.53
C TYR A 42 10.40 7.14 0.68
N LYS A 43 9.91 6.77 1.88
CA LYS A 43 10.01 7.58 3.11
C LYS A 43 11.46 7.97 3.42
N HIS A 44 12.41 7.07 3.18
CA HIS A 44 13.84 7.31 3.40
C HIS A 44 14.44 8.31 2.39
N LYS A 45 13.76 8.56 1.26
CA LYS A 45 14.13 9.55 0.24
C LYS A 45 13.36 10.86 0.38
N GLY A 46 12.63 11.05 1.49
CA GLY A 46 11.75 12.20 1.69
C GLY A 46 10.39 12.08 0.99
N GLY A 47 10.00 10.88 0.56
CA GLY A 47 8.67 10.62 0.01
C GLY A 47 7.59 10.87 1.04
N SER A 48 6.60 11.69 0.70
CA SER A 48 5.44 11.96 1.55
C SER A 48 4.32 10.95 1.28
N CYS A 49 3.55 10.59 2.31
CA CYS A 49 2.29 9.85 2.16
C CYS A 49 1.14 10.73 1.61
N TYR A 50 1.47 11.91 1.07
CA TYR A 50 0.49 12.84 0.53
C TYR A 50 0.06 12.45 -0.89
N PHE A 51 -0.94 11.58 -0.98
CA PHE A 51 -1.59 11.21 -2.24
C PHE A 51 -2.83 12.10 -2.49
N ASN A 52 -2.65 13.43 -2.57
CA ASN A 52 -3.76 14.40 -2.66
C ASN A 52 -4.80 14.22 -1.53
N SER A 53 -4.33 14.06 -0.28
CA SER A 53 -5.18 13.77 0.89
C SER A 53 -5.96 12.45 0.83
N ALA A 54 -5.66 11.56 -0.12
CA ALA A 54 -6.29 10.24 -0.21
C ALA A 54 -5.66 9.19 0.72
N ALA A 55 -4.60 9.54 1.47
CA ALA A 55 -3.93 8.65 2.40
C ALA A 55 -3.47 9.38 3.67
N ILE A 56 -3.38 8.63 4.76
CA ILE A 56 -2.85 9.06 6.05
C ILE A 56 -1.90 8.00 6.57
N THR A 57 -0.89 8.41 7.33
CA THR A 57 -0.05 7.47 8.10
C THR A 57 -0.78 7.04 9.35
N THR A 58 -0.65 5.77 9.72
CA THR A 58 -1.20 5.20 10.94
C THR A 58 -0.13 4.36 11.61
N ASP A 59 -0.07 4.42 12.95
CA ASP A 59 0.79 3.55 13.76
C ASP A 59 0.14 2.19 14.03
N LEU A 60 -1.17 2.08 13.77
CA LEU A 60 -1.89 0.81 13.84
C LEU A 60 -1.65 0.00 12.57
N ASP A 61 -1.11 -1.21 12.74
CA ASP A 61 -0.90 -2.17 11.65
C ASP A 61 -2.25 -2.71 11.12
N PRO A 62 -2.64 -2.41 9.87
CA PRO A 62 -3.87 -2.91 9.26
C PRO A 62 -3.75 -4.34 8.69
N SER A 63 -2.61 -5.02 8.91
CA SER A 63 -2.40 -6.42 8.54
C SER A 63 -3.46 -7.34 9.14
N HIS A 64 -3.95 -8.29 8.35
CA HIS A 64 -4.96 -9.25 8.77
C HIS A 64 -4.79 -10.58 8.04
N GLY A 65 -4.93 -11.70 8.77
CA GLY A 65 -4.71 -13.04 8.22
C GLY A 65 -3.36 -13.15 7.50
N SER A 66 -3.42 -13.55 6.23
CA SER A 66 -2.26 -13.67 5.33
C SER A 66 -1.87 -12.35 4.64
N CYS A 67 -2.69 -11.30 4.74
CA CYS A 67 -2.35 -9.97 4.24
C CYS A 67 -1.46 -9.24 5.26
N LYS A 68 -0.20 -8.97 4.85
CA LYS A 68 0.77 -8.26 5.68
C LYS A 68 1.20 -6.96 5.03
N TYR A 69 0.97 -5.85 5.72
CA TYR A 69 1.49 -4.55 5.37
C TYR A 69 2.96 -4.50 5.72
N GLU A 70 3.81 -4.41 4.72
CA GLU A 70 5.26 -4.39 4.92
C GLU A 70 5.68 -3.09 5.61
N LEU A 71 6.56 -3.21 6.59
CA LEU A 71 7.25 -2.10 7.24
C LEU A 71 8.73 -2.21 6.86
N LEU A 72 9.17 -1.42 5.89
CA LEU A 72 10.58 -1.40 5.48
C LEU A 72 11.34 -0.47 6.45
N PRO A 73 12.45 -0.92 7.08
CA PRO A 73 13.26 -0.07 7.93
C PRO A 73 13.86 1.13 7.17
#